data_AF-A0A926MA82-F1
#
_entry.id   AF-A0A926MA82-F1
#
_cell.length_a   1.000
_cell.length_b   1.000
_cell.length_c   1.000
_cell.angle_alpha   90.00
_cell.angle_beta   90.00
_cell.angle_gamma   90.00
#
_symmetry.space_group_name_H-M   'P 1'
#
loop_
_entity.id
_entity.type
_entity.pdbx_description
1 polymer ?
#
loop_
_entity_poly.entity_id
_entity_poly.type
_entity_poly.pdbx_seq_one_letter_code
_entity_poly.pdbx_strand_id
1 'polypeptide(L)'
;MNLFLIGIIIFVIVYLFLNWFARTSSKKIATTIKKIAVYLSLILAALLAIGGKYIFSLPFLFVILSGLKIKGLTALQMFQLWRLIQFLKNSGRFSQGQFGQTQGSSSVTNDEAYKLLGLKRGCSKDEVLKAANQLQKKIHPDMNRDVKTERLSQLVNEAKEKIIKTDFS
;
A
#
# COMPACT_ATOMS: atom_id res chain seq x y z
N MET A 1 41.77 -29.43 32.85
CA MET A 1 40.31 -29.37 33.06
C MET A 1 39.74 -30.72 32.66
N ASN A 2 39.28 -31.53 33.61
CA ASN A 2 39.04 -32.96 33.37
C ASN A 2 37.83 -33.14 32.45
N LEU A 3 38.05 -33.58 31.20
CA LEU A 3 36.99 -33.94 30.25
C LEU A 3 35.96 -34.90 30.86
N PHE A 4 36.41 -35.78 31.76
CA PHE A 4 35.54 -36.65 32.56
C PHE A 4 34.56 -35.88 33.47
N LEU A 5 35.00 -34.81 34.13
CA LEU A 5 34.11 -33.98 34.97
C LEU A 5 33.07 -33.25 34.12
N ILE A 6 33.47 -32.72 32.97
CA ILE A 6 32.56 -32.06 32.01
C ILE A 6 31.52 -33.04 31.47
N GLY A 7 31.93 -34.27 31.15
CA GLY A 7 31.02 -35.33 30.69
C GLY A 7 29.97 -35.69 31.75
N ILE A 8 30.37 -35.84 33.01
CA ILE A 8 29.44 -36.12 34.12
C ILE A 8 28.47 -34.96 34.34
N ILE A 9 28.95 -33.71 34.30
CA ILE A 9 28.10 -32.53 34.45
C ILE A 9 27.05 -32.46 33.33
N ILE A 10 27.45 -32.65 32.08
CA ILE A 10 26.53 -32.67 30.93
C ILE A 10 25.49 -33.79 31.09
N PHE A 11 25.93 -34.98 31.51
CA PHE A 11 25.05 -36.13 31.70
C PHE A 11 23.98 -35.87 32.78
N VAL A 12 24.38 -35.26 33.92
CA VAL A 12 23.44 -34.89 34.98
C VAL A 12 22.43 -33.85 34.50
N ILE A 13 22.88 -32.84 33.75
CA ILE A 13 21.99 -31.81 33.18
C ILE A 13 20.98 -32.44 32.22
N VAL A 14 21.44 -33.31 31.30
CA VAL A 14 20.57 -34.01 30.34
C VAL A 14 19.57 -34.90 31.07
N TYR A 15 20.00 -35.64 32.09
CA TYR A 15 19.12 -36.49 32.89
C TYR A 15 18.02 -35.68 33.59
N LEU A 16 18.37 -34.56 34.22
CA LEU A 16 17.40 -33.66 34.85
C LEU A 16 16.42 -33.09 33.83
N PHE A 17 16.90 -32.71 32.66
CA PHE A 17 16.06 -32.21 31.57
C PHE A 17 15.07 -33.28 31.07
N LEU A 18 15.54 -34.50 30.80
CA LEU A 18 14.69 -35.62 30.37
C LEU A 18 13.66 -36.00 31.45
N ASN A 19 14.04 -36.03 32.71
CA ASN A 19 13.13 -36.34 33.82
C ASN A 19 12.04 -35.26 33.97
N TRP A 20 12.41 -33.99 33.83
CA TRP A 20 11.44 -32.88 33.82
C TRP A 20 10.50 -32.95 32.60
N PHE A 21 11.05 -33.26 31.42
CA PHE A 21 10.28 -33.42 30.19
C PHE A 21 9.28 -34.58 30.28
N ALA A 22 9.70 -35.74 30.81
CA ALA A 22 8.85 -36.92 30.95
C ALA A 22 7.70 -36.73 31.96
N ARG A 23 7.90 -35.91 32.99
CA ARG A 23 6.88 -35.59 34.01
C ARG A 23 5.88 -34.52 33.56
N THR A 24 6.20 -33.77 32.50
CA THR A 24 5.35 -32.67 32.03
C THR A 24 4.31 -33.19 31.04
N SER A 25 3.05 -32.73 31.17
CA SER A 25 1.99 -33.18 30.27
C SER A 25 2.22 -32.74 28.82
N SER A 26 1.95 -33.63 27.86
CA SER A 26 2.22 -33.44 26.43
C SER A 26 1.56 -32.18 25.86
N LYS A 27 0.39 -31.79 26.40
CA LYS A 27 -0.32 -30.55 26.03
C LYS A 27 0.42 -29.28 26.48
N LYS A 28 1.03 -29.28 27.67
CA LYS A 28 1.82 -28.15 28.18
C LYS A 28 3.16 -28.03 27.43
N ILE A 29 3.77 -29.16 27.08
CA ILE A 29 4.99 -29.20 26.26
C ILE A 29 4.71 -28.59 24.89
N ALA A 30 3.66 -29.04 24.19
CA ALA A 30 3.34 -28.55 22.85
C ALA A 30 3.05 -27.04 22.80
N THR A 31 2.37 -26.51 23.82
CA THR A 31 2.09 -25.07 23.90
C THR A 31 3.33 -24.25 24.25
N THR A 32 4.19 -24.78 25.11
CA THR A 32 5.46 -24.13 25.48
C THR A 32 6.44 -24.11 24.30
N ILE A 33 6.60 -25.23 23.59
CA ILE A 33 7.41 -25.32 22.37
C ILE A 33 6.89 -24.34 21.31
N LYS A 34 5.56 -24.24 21.12
CA LYS A 34 4.99 -23.26 20.19
C LYS A 34 5.33 -21.83 20.59
N LYS A 35 5.22 -21.46 21.87
CA LYS A 35 5.59 -20.13 22.35
C LYS A 35 7.08 -19.85 22.13
N ILE A 36 7.95 -20.80 22.49
CA ILE A 36 9.40 -20.69 22.30
C ILE A 36 9.72 -20.51 20.81
N ALA A 37 9.12 -21.30 19.92
CA ALA A 37 9.32 -21.20 18.49
C ALA A 37 8.89 -19.82 17.95
N VAL A 38 7.78 -19.25 18.42
CA VAL A 38 7.33 -17.90 18.04
C VAL A 38 8.31 -16.82 18.52
N TYR A 39 8.76 -16.86 19.78
CA TYR A 39 9.73 -15.88 20.28
C TYR A 39 11.08 -15.98 19.57
N LEU A 40 11.59 -17.20 19.36
CA LEU A 40 12.83 -17.43 18.62
C LEU A 40 12.73 -16.90 17.18
N SER A 41 11.60 -17.17 16.52
CA SER A 41 11.28 -16.69 15.18
C SER A 41 11.24 -15.16 15.12
N LEU A 42 10.66 -14.50 16.13
CA LEU A 42 10.59 -13.04 16.23
C LEU A 42 11.99 -12.42 16.37
N ILE A 43 12.83 -13.00 17.23
CA ILE A 43 14.22 -12.54 17.44
C ILE A 43 15.04 -12.70 16.16
N LEU A 44 14.93 -13.85 15.48
CA LEU A 44 15.63 -14.09 14.22
C LEU A 44 15.15 -13.12 13.12
N ALA A 45 13.84 -12.90 13.01
CA ALA A 45 13.29 -11.96 12.06
C ALA A 45 13.83 -10.54 12.28
N ALA A 46 13.91 -10.08 13.53
CA ALA A 46 14.46 -8.77 13.88
C ALA A 46 15.95 -8.66 13.50
N LEU A 47 16.76 -9.66 13.83
CA LEU A 47 18.18 -9.71 13.46
C LEU A 47 18.39 -9.65 11.95
N LEU A 48 17.61 -10.43 11.18
CA LEU A 48 17.71 -10.47 9.72
C LEU A 48 17.21 -9.17 9.07
N ALA A 49 16.20 -8.52 9.64
CA ALA A 49 15.69 -7.24 9.17
C ALA A 49 16.71 -6.11 9.36
N ILE A 50 17.37 -6.05 10.52
CA ILE A 50 18.45 -5.09 10.78
C ILE A 50 19.61 -5.33 9.80
N GLY A 51 19.90 -6.59 9.47
CA GLY A 51 20.90 -6.98 8.48
C GLY A 51 20.52 -6.73 7.01
N GLY A 52 19.39 -6.07 6.73
CA GLY A 52 18.94 -5.75 5.37
C GLY A 52 18.41 -6.94 4.55
N LYS A 53 18.34 -8.14 5.15
CA LYS A 53 17.91 -9.38 4.49
C LYS A 53 16.43 -9.68 4.76
N TYR A 54 15.57 -8.75 4.34
CA TYR A 54 14.12 -8.85 4.56
C TYR A 54 13.48 -10.11 3.96
N ILE A 55 13.96 -10.58 2.80
CA ILE A 55 13.50 -11.84 2.17
C ILE A 55 13.67 -13.05 3.11
N PHE A 56 14.74 -13.09 3.90
CA PHE A 56 14.97 -14.20 4.83
C PHE A 56 14.16 -14.08 6.13
N SER A 57 13.59 -12.90 6.44
CA SER A 57 12.69 -12.71 7.60
C SER A 57 11.25 -13.19 7.33
N LEU A 58 10.89 -13.34 6.05
CA LEU A 58 9.55 -13.67 5.57
C LEU A 58 9.04 -15.06 6.03
N PRO A 59 9.84 -16.13 6.00
CA PRO A 59 9.44 -17.44 6.55
C PRO A 59 9.14 -17.36 8.06
N PHE A 60 9.90 -16.56 8.80
CA PHE A 60 9.72 -16.38 10.24
C PHE A 60 8.42 -15.63 10.57
N LEU A 61 8.02 -14.67 9.73
CA LEU A 61 6.70 -14.02 9.84
C LEU A 61 5.55 -15.01 9.62
N PHE A 62 5.67 -15.95 8.67
CA PHE A 62 4.66 -16.99 8.47
C PHE A 62 4.53 -17.94 9.67
N VAL A 63 5.65 -18.29 10.32
CA VAL A 63 5.64 -19.10 11.55
C VAL A 63 4.93 -18.35 12.69
N ILE A 64 5.16 -17.05 12.84
CA ILE A 64 4.49 -16.21 13.83
C ILE A 64 2.99 -16.14 13.54
N LEU A 65 2.58 -15.87 12.30
CA LEU A 65 1.19 -15.84 11.87
C LEU A 65 0.44 -17.16 12.14
N SER A 66 1.09 -18.30 11.86
CA SER A 66 0.55 -19.63 12.16
C SER A 66 0.41 -19.88 13.68
N GLY A 67 1.35 -19.38 14.47
CA GLY A 67 1.35 -19.50 15.93
C GLY A 67 0.25 -18.70 16.62
N LEU A 68 -0.14 -17.54 16.10
CA LEU A 68 -1.13 -16.68 16.73
C LEU A 68 -2.60 -17.16 16.53
N LYS A 69 -2.85 -18.22 15.76
CA LYS A 69 -4.22 -18.78 15.54
C LYS A 69 -5.26 -17.70 15.22
N ILE A 70 -4.86 -16.62 14.55
CA ILE A 70 -5.76 -15.56 14.16
C ILE A 70 -6.63 -16.13 13.04
N LYS A 71 -7.85 -16.58 13.40
CA LYS A 71 -8.83 -17.20 12.50
C LYS A 71 -9.24 -16.34 11.27
N GLY A 72 -8.65 -15.15 11.11
CA GLY A 72 -8.96 -14.18 10.06
C GLY A 72 -7.80 -13.80 9.13
N LEU A 73 -6.58 -14.31 9.36
CA LEU A 73 -5.40 -13.98 8.54
C LEU A 73 -4.78 -15.24 7.91
N THR A 74 -5.63 -16.19 7.51
CA THR A 74 -5.16 -17.34 6.74
C THR A 74 -4.65 -16.84 5.39
N ALA A 75 -3.59 -17.45 4.82
CA ALA A 75 -3.00 -17.03 3.55
C ALA A 75 -4.04 -16.83 2.42
N LEU A 76 -5.10 -17.63 2.41
CA LEU A 76 -6.22 -17.50 1.47
C LEU A 76 -7.05 -16.22 1.67
N GLN A 77 -7.28 -15.79 2.91
CA GLN A 77 -7.99 -14.52 3.20
C GLN A 77 -7.14 -13.34 2.74
N MET A 78 -5.82 -13.40 2.93
CA MET A 78 -4.90 -12.37 2.44
C MET A 78 -4.89 -12.29 0.91
N PHE A 79 -4.97 -13.44 0.22
CA PHE A 79 -5.10 -13.48 -1.24
C PHE A 79 -6.43 -12.87 -1.73
N GLN A 80 -7.54 -13.12 -1.01
CA GLN A 80 -8.84 -12.53 -1.33
C GLN A 80 -8.85 -11.02 -1.12
N LEU A 81 -8.23 -10.52 -0.04
CA LEU A 81 -8.02 -9.09 0.22
C LEU A 81 -7.15 -8.44 -0.86
N TRP A 82 -6.06 -9.08 -1.26
CA TRP A 82 -5.21 -8.59 -2.35
C TRP A 82 -5.97 -8.46 -3.67
N ARG A 83 -6.82 -9.45 -3.99
CA ARG A 83 -7.70 -9.40 -5.16
C ARG A 83 -8.70 -8.24 -5.08
N LEU A 84 -9.30 -8.00 -3.91
CA LEU A 84 -10.21 -6.88 -3.69
C LEU A 84 -9.50 -5.54 -3.88
N ILE A 85 -8.29 -5.39 -3.32
CA ILE A 85 -7.46 -4.20 -3.50
C ILE A 85 -7.13 -3.98 -4.97
N GLN A 86 -6.83 -5.04 -5.74
CA GLN A 86 -6.65 -4.93 -7.18
C GLN A 86 -7.90 -4.48 -7.92
N PHE A 87 -9.08 -5.03 -7.57
CA PHE A 87 -10.34 -4.59 -8.14
C PHE A 87 -10.65 -3.12 -7.82
N LEU A 88 -10.36 -2.66 -6.60
CA LEU A 88 -10.51 -1.26 -6.19
C LEU A 88 -9.50 -0.33 -6.88
N LYS A 89 -8.26 -0.80 -7.10
CA LYS A 89 -7.24 -0.06 -7.85
C LYS A 89 -7.61 0.06 -9.33
N ASN A 90 -8.13 -1.02 -9.92
CA ASN A 90 -8.54 -1.04 -11.33
C ASN A 90 -9.90 -0.35 -11.57
N SER A 91 -10.75 -0.18 -10.54
CA SER A 91 -12.03 0.52 -10.66
C SER A 91 -11.90 2.05 -10.75
N GLY A 92 -10.67 2.58 -10.84
CA GLY A 92 -10.38 3.96 -11.21
C GLY A 92 -10.73 5.01 -10.16
N ARG A 93 -11.32 4.62 -9.02
CA ARG A 93 -11.67 5.54 -7.91
C ARG A 93 -10.50 5.89 -7.00
N PHE A 94 -9.36 5.22 -7.14
CA PHE A 94 -8.13 5.45 -6.36
C PHE A 94 -6.93 5.91 -7.20
N SER A 95 -7.17 6.41 -8.42
CA SER A 95 -6.14 7.12 -9.19
C SER A 95 -6.16 8.63 -8.89
N GLN A 96 -6.35 9.00 -7.62
CA GLN A 96 -6.19 10.38 -7.15
C GLN A 96 -4.77 10.50 -6.59
N GLY A 97 -3.77 10.61 -7.46
CA GLY A 97 -2.39 10.63 -6.97
C GLY A 97 -1.24 10.64 -7.98
N GLN A 98 -1.45 10.80 -9.29
CA GLN A 98 -0.33 11.13 -10.19
C GLN A 98 -0.09 12.65 -10.22
N PHE A 99 0.04 13.26 -9.03
CA PHE A 99 0.74 14.53 -8.88
C PHE A 99 2.23 14.22 -9.00
N GLY A 100 2.79 14.34 -10.21
CA GLY A 100 4.25 14.31 -10.40
C GLY A 100 4.84 13.24 -11.31
N GLN A 101 4.15 12.80 -12.37
CA GLN A 101 4.87 12.21 -13.52
C GLN A 101 4.64 13.00 -14.79
N THR A 102 5.54 13.95 -15.00
CA THR A 102 5.96 14.43 -16.31
C THR A 102 6.54 13.25 -17.09
N GLN A 103 5.85 12.80 -18.15
CA GLN A 103 6.46 12.45 -19.44
C GLN A 103 5.37 12.05 -20.46
N GLY A 104 5.33 12.80 -21.56
CA GLY A 104 4.39 12.62 -22.66
C GLY A 104 3.56 13.87 -22.88
N SER A 105 4.05 14.79 -23.70
CA SER A 105 3.38 16.01 -24.12
C SER A 105 2.02 15.74 -24.78
N SER A 106 0.96 15.69 -23.98
CA SER A 106 -0.39 16.10 -24.39
C SER A 106 -0.79 17.34 -23.60
N SER A 107 0.15 18.29 -23.47
CA SER A 107 -0.13 19.60 -22.92
C SER A 107 -1.04 20.34 -23.89
N VAL A 108 -2.36 20.30 -23.64
CA VAL A 108 -3.42 21.03 -24.37
C VAL A 108 -2.83 22.25 -25.07
N THR A 109 -2.66 22.21 -26.39
CA THR A 109 -2.01 23.32 -27.13
C THR A 109 -2.82 24.59 -26.90
N ASN A 110 -2.22 25.79 -26.96
CA ASN A 110 -2.97 27.03 -26.73
C ASN A 110 -4.22 27.10 -27.62
N ASP A 111 -4.13 26.60 -28.85
CA ASP A 111 -5.26 26.42 -29.77
C ASP A 111 -6.34 25.47 -29.31
N GLU A 112 -5.94 24.37 -28.69
CA GLU A 112 -6.86 23.41 -28.13
C GLU A 112 -7.56 24.02 -26.92
N ALA A 113 -6.86 24.81 -26.10
CA ALA A 113 -7.47 25.52 -24.98
C ALA A 113 -8.55 26.52 -25.44
N TYR A 114 -8.26 27.30 -26.49
CA TYR A 114 -9.24 28.22 -27.10
C TYR A 114 -10.44 27.47 -27.72
N LYS A 115 -10.19 26.36 -28.42
CA LYS A 115 -11.26 25.52 -28.98
C LYS A 115 -12.12 24.86 -27.90
N LEU A 116 -11.53 24.44 -26.77
CA LEU A 116 -12.24 23.84 -25.64
C LEU A 116 -13.17 24.82 -24.94
N LEU A 117 -12.78 26.11 -24.84
CA LEU A 117 -13.64 27.17 -24.31
C LEU A 117 -14.60 27.77 -25.36
N GLY A 118 -14.45 27.43 -26.64
CA GLY A 118 -15.25 27.96 -27.73
C GLY A 118 -14.93 29.43 -28.09
N LEU A 119 -13.71 29.88 -27.78
CA LEU A 119 -13.27 31.26 -27.99
C LEU A 119 -12.25 31.35 -29.13
N LYS A 120 -12.15 32.53 -29.77
CA LYS A 120 -11.11 32.83 -30.78
C LYS A 120 -9.88 33.43 -30.09
N ARG A 121 -8.69 33.29 -30.71
CA ARG A 121 -7.46 33.91 -30.23
C ARG A 121 -7.64 35.44 -30.16
N GLY A 122 -7.24 36.07 -29.06
CA GLY A 122 -7.35 37.53 -28.85
C GLY A 122 -8.55 38.01 -28.00
N CYS A 123 -9.24 37.11 -27.29
CA CYS A 123 -10.30 37.48 -26.36
C CYS A 123 -9.79 38.20 -25.10
N SER A 124 -10.63 39.03 -24.49
CA SER A 124 -10.32 39.69 -23.22
C SER A 124 -10.28 38.69 -22.06
N LYS A 125 -9.49 38.99 -21.01
CA LYS A 125 -9.36 38.13 -19.81
C LYS A 125 -10.71 37.82 -19.17
N ASP A 126 -11.62 38.79 -19.20
CA ASP A 126 -12.97 38.68 -18.64
C ASP A 126 -13.87 37.75 -19.45
N GLU A 127 -13.70 37.69 -20.77
CA GLU A 127 -14.43 36.75 -21.64
C GLU A 127 -14.01 35.30 -21.39
N VAL A 128 -12.71 35.05 -21.23
CA VAL A 128 -12.17 33.72 -20.91
C VAL A 128 -12.73 33.22 -19.57
N LEU A 129 -12.75 34.09 -18.55
CA LEU A 129 -13.30 33.78 -17.23
C LEU A 129 -14.82 33.52 -17.29
N LYS A 130 -15.57 34.30 -18.07
CA LYS A 130 -17.01 34.08 -18.25
C LYS A 130 -17.30 32.75 -18.95
N ALA A 131 -16.59 32.42 -20.03
CA ALA A 131 -16.77 31.19 -20.78
C ALA A 131 -16.43 29.95 -19.94
N ALA A 132 -15.31 29.98 -19.21
CA ALA A 132 -14.92 28.89 -18.31
C ALA A 132 -15.95 28.66 -17.19
N ASN A 133 -16.44 29.73 -16.55
CA ASN A 133 -17.47 29.63 -15.51
C ASN A 133 -18.81 29.10 -16.06
N GLN A 134 -19.20 29.48 -17.28
CA GLN A 134 -20.41 28.96 -17.92
C GLN A 134 -20.29 27.47 -18.25
N LEU A 135 -19.14 27.03 -18.77
CA LEU A 135 -18.87 25.61 -19.03
C LEU A 135 -18.85 24.80 -17.74
N GLN A 136 -18.22 25.32 -16.68
CA GLN A 136 -18.14 24.63 -15.40
C GLN A 136 -19.50 24.47 -14.72
N LYS A 137 -20.40 25.46 -14.85
CA LYS A 137 -21.80 25.34 -14.38
C LYS A 137 -22.56 24.25 -15.14
N LYS A 138 -22.35 24.12 -16.46
CA LYS A 138 -23.00 23.08 -17.29
C LYS A 138 -22.48 21.66 -16.99
N ILE A 139 -21.24 21.54 -16.53
CA ILE A 139 -20.56 20.27 -16.21
C ILE A 139 -20.73 19.92 -14.73
N HIS A 140 -21.42 20.72 -13.92
CA HIS A 140 -21.53 20.47 -12.48
C HIS A 140 -22.20 19.10 -12.20
N PRO A 141 -21.66 18.27 -11.28
CA PRO A 141 -22.20 16.95 -10.96
C PRO A 141 -23.65 16.97 -10.44
N ASP A 142 -24.13 18.12 -9.94
CA ASP A 142 -25.55 18.28 -9.58
C ASP A 142 -26.49 18.29 -10.78
N MET A 143 -26.02 18.75 -11.94
CA MET A 143 -26.82 18.82 -13.17
C MET A 143 -26.70 17.56 -14.03
N ASN A 144 -25.59 16.83 -13.93
CA ASN A 144 -25.33 15.60 -14.69
C ASN A 144 -24.79 14.52 -13.75
N ARG A 145 -25.70 13.71 -13.18
CA ARG A 145 -25.36 12.62 -12.24
C ARG A 145 -24.70 11.41 -12.91
N ASP A 146 -24.84 11.26 -14.23
CA ASP A 146 -24.51 10.04 -14.97
C ASP A 146 -23.20 10.09 -15.78
N VAL A 147 -22.61 11.28 -15.94
CA VAL A 147 -21.42 11.51 -16.79
C VAL A 147 -20.22 11.86 -15.93
N LYS A 148 -19.01 11.39 -16.30
CA LYS A 148 -17.73 11.68 -15.62
C LYS A 148 -17.35 13.18 -15.72
N THR A 149 -18.02 14.00 -14.94
CA THR A 149 -17.93 15.46 -14.89
C THR A 149 -16.62 15.97 -14.28
N GLU A 150 -15.94 15.15 -13.47
CA GLU A 150 -14.65 15.49 -12.83
C GLU A 150 -13.54 15.72 -13.86
N ARG A 151 -13.38 14.81 -14.83
CA ARG A 151 -12.36 14.92 -15.91
C ARG A 151 -12.61 16.13 -16.80
N LEU A 152 -13.86 16.39 -17.14
CA LEU A 152 -14.24 17.54 -17.95
C LEU A 152 -14.00 18.86 -17.20
N SER A 153 -14.27 18.88 -15.89
CA SER A 153 -13.99 20.04 -15.04
C SER A 153 -12.49 20.32 -14.91
N GLN A 154 -11.66 19.27 -14.80
CA GLN A 154 -10.20 19.39 -14.80
C GLN A 154 -9.70 19.99 -16.12
N LEU A 155 -10.17 19.49 -17.25
CA LEU A 155 -9.76 19.98 -18.58
C LEU A 155 -10.14 21.46 -18.80
N VAL A 156 -11.32 21.88 -18.36
CA VAL A 156 -11.76 23.29 -18.44
C VAL A 156 -10.87 24.20 -17.58
N ASN A 157 -10.46 23.75 -16.40
CA ASN A 157 -9.55 24.50 -15.53
C ASN A 157 -8.14 24.60 -16.12
N GLU A 158 -7.59 23.51 -16.66
CA GLU A 158 -6.29 23.51 -17.34
C GLU A 158 -6.29 24.46 -18.55
N ALA A 159 -7.35 24.46 -19.36
CA ALA A 159 -7.49 25.37 -20.50
C ALA A 159 -7.52 26.85 -20.05
N LYS A 160 -8.29 27.16 -19.00
CA LYS A 160 -8.37 28.51 -18.41
C LYS A 160 -6.99 28.98 -17.91
N GLU A 161 -6.30 28.16 -17.12
CA GLU A 161 -4.99 28.50 -16.56
C GLU A 161 -3.95 28.71 -17.67
N LYS A 162 -3.98 27.87 -18.71
CA LYS A 162 -3.03 27.96 -19.82
C LYS A 162 -3.22 29.23 -20.66
N ILE A 163 -4.47 29.62 -20.94
CA ILE A 163 -4.77 30.88 -21.65
C ILE A 163 -4.33 32.09 -20.81
N ILE A 164 -4.64 32.09 -19.50
CA ILE A 164 -4.23 33.18 -18.60
C ILE A 164 -2.70 33.32 -18.56
N LYS A 165 -1.99 32.19 -18.49
CA LYS A 165 -0.51 32.18 -18.43
C LYS A 165 0.16 32.53 -19.75
N THR A 166 -0.48 32.31 -20.90
CA THR A 166 0.14 32.53 -22.21
C THR A 166 -0.14 33.93 -22.76
N ASP A 167 -1.38 34.41 -22.68
CA ASP A 167 -1.80 35.66 -23.33
C ASP A 167 -1.78 36.89 -22.40
N PHE A 168 -1.74 36.68 -21.08
CA PHE A 168 -1.75 37.76 -20.07
C PHE A 168 -0.57 37.74 -19.11
N SER A 169 0.52 37.05 -19.47
CA SER A 169 1.80 37.05 -18.74
C SER A 169 2.81 38.00 -19.35
#